data_AF-A0A080M920-F1
#
_entry.id   AF-A0A080M920-F1
#
_cell.length_a   1.000
_cell.length_b   1.000
_cell.length_c   1.000
_cell.angle_alpha   90.00
_cell.angle_beta   90.00
_cell.angle_gamma   90.00
#
_symmetry.space_group_name_H-M   'P 1'
#
loop_
_entity.id
_entity.type
_entity.pdbx_description
1 polymer ?
#
loop_
_entity_poly.entity_id
_entity_poly.type
_entity_poly.pdbx_seq_one_letter_code
_entity_poly.pdbx_strand_id
1 'polypeptide(L)'
;MAIGITVITTANRARRFFQTDAASLEQILSSLQRSAQLFSGTPLIIGSAGRTEVFAAAAIACLEIETARDLSGYLPSPGNLTLTALTPEQRAEPFAGYLEGEHFTRRIEFFFTGGHVLFTLAEGVRKPALAERLMNLTSLFARPIITYRLAQGGIGLMNPQAMTRFVITPGVPDLPRDAWLADAA
;
A
#
# COMPACT_ATOMS: atom_id res chain seq x y z
N MET A 1 19.92 14.81 5.21
CA MET A 1 18.51 14.37 5.16
C MET A 1 18.47 12.89 5.50
N ALA A 2 17.52 12.44 6.31
CA ALA A 2 17.42 11.03 6.69
C ALA A 2 16.12 10.43 6.13
N ILE A 3 16.17 9.19 5.66
CA ILE A 3 14.97 8.40 5.37
C ILE A 3 14.85 7.25 6.39
N GLY A 4 13.63 6.97 6.81
CA GLY A 4 13.29 5.76 7.55
C GLY A 4 12.80 4.68 6.59
N ILE A 5 13.26 3.45 6.74
CA ILE A 5 12.81 2.31 5.94
C ILE A 5 12.25 1.27 6.89
N THR A 6 10.99 0.87 6.71
CA THR A 6 10.36 -0.18 7.51
C THR A 6 9.99 -1.35 6.62
N VAL A 7 10.50 -2.54 6.93
CA VAL A 7 10.10 -3.80 6.32
C VAL A 7 9.13 -4.50 7.26
N ILE A 8 7.89 -4.70 6.81
CA ILE A 8 6.86 -5.45 7.54
C ILE A 8 6.74 -6.82 6.88
N THR A 9 6.95 -7.88 7.65
CA THR A 9 6.95 -9.25 7.13
C THR A 9 5.60 -9.93 7.25
N THR A 10 5.42 -11.02 6.51
CA THR A 10 4.25 -11.92 6.60
C THR A 10 4.20 -12.73 7.90
N ALA A 11 5.16 -12.53 8.81
CA ALA A 11 5.09 -13.00 10.20
C ALA A 11 4.63 -11.88 11.15
N ASN A 12 4.11 -10.77 10.61
CA ASN A 12 3.72 -9.56 11.33
C ASN A 12 4.83 -9.03 12.24
N ARG A 13 6.05 -8.95 11.71
CA ARG A 13 7.19 -8.32 12.38
C ARG A 13 7.67 -7.14 11.56
N ALA A 14 7.91 -6.01 12.22
CA ALA A 14 8.48 -4.83 11.61
C ALA A 14 9.98 -4.74 11.91
N ARG A 15 10.77 -4.38 10.89
CA ARG A 15 12.20 -4.07 11.02
C ARG A 15 12.45 -2.69 10.44
N ARG A 16 13.07 -1.82 11.23
CA ARG A 16 13.29 -0.43 10.86
C ARG A 16 14.77 -0.14 10.66
N PHE A 17 15.07 0.61 9.61
CA PHE A 17 16.39 1.03 9.18
C PHE A 17 16.40 2.53 8.93
N PHE A 18 17.59 3.13 8.99
CA PHE A 18 17.77 4.55 8.72
C PHE A 18 18.92 4.72 7.72
N GLN A 19 18.74 5.62 6.76
CA GLN A 19 19.79 6.03 5.83
C GLN A 19 19.93 7.55 5.85
N THR A 20 21.15 8.03 6.07
CA THR A 20 21.50 9.46 6.13
C THR A 20 22.46 9.88 5.02
N ASP A 21 23.15 8.92 4.41
CA ASP A 21 24.08 9.16 3.31
C ASP A 21 23.31 9.52 2.03
N ALA A 22 23.72 10.63 1.40
CA ALA A 22 23.00 11.19 0.26
C ALA A 22 23.12 10.32 -1.00
N ALA A 23 24.29 9.72 -1.25
CA ALA A 23 24.50 8.88 -2.43
C ALA A 23 23.68 7.59 -2.33
N SER A 24 23.71 6.94 -1.17
CA SER A 24 22.91 5.76 -0.87
C SER A 24 21.42 6.05 -0.92
N LEU A 25 20.99 7.23 -0.47
CA LEU A 25 19.59 7.67 -0.54
C LEU A 25 19.11 7.77 -1.99
N GLU A 26 19.86 8.42 -2.88
CA GLU A 26 19.48 8.50 -4.30
C GLU A 26 19.47 7.13 -4.99
N GLN A 27 20.37 6.23 -4.60
CA GLN A 27 20.35 4.84 -5.08
C GLN A 27 19.06 4.11 -4.64
N ILE A 28 18.65 4.28 -3.38
CA ILE A 28 17.40 3.70 -2.88
C ILE A 28 16.20 4.28 -3.65
N LEU A 29 16.13 5.60 -3.79
CA LEU A 29 15.01 6.25 -4.48
C LEU A 29 14.92 5.88 -5.96
N SER A 30 16.05 5.84 -6.67
CA SER A 30 16.07 5.40 -8.07
C SER A 30 15.63 3.94 -8.23
N SER A 31 15.93 3.08 -7.26
CA SER A 31 15.46 1.68 -7.29
C SER A 31 13.92 1.55 -7.21
N LEU A 32 13.23 2.53 -6.61
CA LEU A 32 11.76 2.53 -6.50
C LEU A 32 11.06 2.66 -7.85
N GLN A 33 11.72 3.18 -8.87
CA GLN A 33 11.18 3.18 -10.24
C GLN A 33 10.95 1.76 -10.76
N ARG A 34 11.67 0.77 -10.22
CA ARG A 34 11.52 -0.67 -10.51
C ARG A 34 10.78 -1.42 -9.42
N SER A 35 10.07 -0.72 -8.53
CA SER A 35 9.36 -1.30 -7.38
C SER A 35 8.35 -2.40 -7.73
N ALA A 36 7.82 -2.43 -8.95
CA ALA A 36 6.96 -3.52 -9.42
C ALA A 36 7.63 -4.91 -9.39
N GLN A 37 8.96 -4.98 -9.36
CA GLN A 37 9.72 -6.24 -9.27
C GLN A 37 10.10 -6.61 -7.82
N LEU A 38 9.85 -5.73 -6.85
CA LEU A 38 10.29 -5.89 -5.47
C LEU A 38 9.77 -7.18 -4.83
N PHE A 39 8.55 -7.59 -5.17
CA PHE A 39 7.86 -8.72 -4.56
C PHE A 39 7.84 -9.99 -5.42
N SER A 40 8.36 -9.93 -6.64
CA SER A 40 8.23 -11.01 -7.64
C SER A 40 9.57 -11.65 -8.05
N GLY A 41 10.66 -11.39 -7.33
CA GLY A 41 11.98 -11.89 -7.71
C GLY A 41 12.99 -11.95 -6.58
N THR A 42 14.02 -11.11 -6.67
CA THR A 42 15.22 -11.16 -5.83
C THR A 42 14.94 -10.77 -4.38
N PRO A 43 15.67 -11.34 -3.41
CA PRO A 43 15.61 -10.90 -2.02
C PRO A 43 15.92 -9.41 -1.89
N LEU A 44 15.22 -8.73 -0.97
CA LEU A 44 15.60 -7.39 -0.54
C LEU A 44 16.78 -7.53 0.43
N ILE A 45 17.91 -6.90 0.12
CA ILE A 45 19.10 -6.93 0.96
C ILE A 45 19.32 -5.53 1.53
N ILE A 46 19.41 -5.42 2.85
CA ILE A 46 19.75 -4.19 3.55
C ILE A 46 21.02 -4.43 4.36
N GLY A 47 22.11 -3.78 3.95
CA GLY A 47 23.42 -3.92 4.56
C GLY A 47 23.87 -2.64 5.26
N SER A 48 24.63 -2.81 6.33
CA SER A 48 25.42 -1.79 7.02
C SER A 48 26.76 -2.39 7.43
N ALA A 49 27.68 -1.56 7.95
CA ALA A 49 28.97 -2.05 8.43
C ALA A 49 28.87 -3.13 9.52
N GLY A 50 27.82 -3.08 10.35
CA GLY A 50 27.65 -4.00 11.48
C GLY A 50 26.74 -5.20 11.22
N ARG A 51 25.92 -5.17 10.16
CA ARG A 51 24.90 -6.21 9.90
C ARG A 51 24.38 -6.14 8.47
N THR A 52 24.12 -7.33 7.90
CA THR A 52 23.33 -7.51 6.69
C THR A 52 22.07 -8.30 7.01
N GLU A 53 20.92 -7.78 6.58
CA GLU A 53 19.64 -8.48 6.65
C GLU A 53 19.14 -8.77 5.23
N VAL A 54 18.70 -10.01 5.01
CA VAL A 54 18.20 -10.48 3.72
C VAL A 54 16.75 -10.92 3.90
N PHE A 55 15.85 -10.31 3.14
CA PHE A 55 14.41 -10.58 3.18
C PHE A 55 14.00 -11.30 1.91
N ALA A 56 13.42 -12.49 2.04
CA ALA A 56 12.77 -13.14 0.91
C ALA A 56 11.59 -12.28 0.44
N ALA A 57 11.48 -12.04 -0.87
CA ALA A 57 10.45 -11.16 -1.45
C ALA A 57 9.03 -11.58 -1.02
N ALA A 58 8.73 -12.88 -1.05
CA ALA A 58 7.45 -13.44 -0.63
C ALA A 58 7.17 -13.32 0.89
N ALA A 59 8.18 -13.04 1.71
CA ALA A 59 8.03 -12.83 3.15
C ALA A 59 7.80 -11.37 3.52
N ILE A 60 7.75 -10.45 2.55
CA ILE A 60 7.48 -9.03 2.78
C ILE A 60 6.00 -8.77 2.52
N ALA A 61 5.30 -8.25 3.53
CA ALA A 61 3.93 -7.76 3.41
C ALA A 61 3.90 -6.32 2.91
N CYS A 62 4.70 -5.44 3.55
CA CYS A 62 4.84 -4.04 3.18
C CYS A 62 6.30 -3.57 3.29
N LEU A 63 6.67 -2.63 2.43
CA LEU A 63 7.88 -1.82 2.54
C LEU A 63 7.49 -0.35 2.62
N GLU A 64 7.86 0.33 3.70
CA GLU A 64 7.54 1.74 3.93
C GLU A 64 8.83 2.57 3.90
N ILE A 65 8.74 3.75 3.29
CA ILE A 65 9.82 4.74 3.23
C ILE A 65 9.27 6.05 3.76
N GLU A 66 9.70 6.41 4.96
CA GLU A 66 9.35 7.66 5.62
C GLU A 66 10.34 8.75 5.25
N THR A 67 9.82 9.87 4.76
CA THR A 67 10.61 11.04 4.40
C THR A 67 9.72 12.27 4.25
N ALA A 68 10.30 13.46 4.48
CA ALA A 68 9.66 14.74 4.17
C ALA A 68 9.72 15.08 2.67
N ARG A 69 10.55 14.38 1.88
CA ARG A 69 10.66 14.60 0.43
C ARG A 69 9.44 14.02 -0.28
N ASP A 70 8.91 14.75 -1.25
CA ASP A 70 7.90 14.17 -2.14
C ASP A 70 8.54 13.08 -3.03
N LEU A 71 8.00 11.87 -2.91
CA LEU A 71 8.45 10.70 -3.66
C LEU A 71 7.54 10.36 -4.85
N SER A 72 6.52 11.17 -5.12
CA SER A 72 5.57 10.96 -6.21
C SER A 72 6.25 10.74 -7.57
N GLY A 73 7.32 11.49 -7.87
CA GLY A 73 8.10 11.39 -9.11
C GLY A 73 8.98 10.14 -9.23
N TYR A 74 9.14 9.36 -8.16
CA TYR A 74 9.93 8.12 -8.14
C TYR A 74 9.06 6.87 -8.28
N LEU A 75 7.74 7.02 -8.27
CA LEU A 75 6.78 5.92 -8.37
C LEU A 75 6.18 5.83 -9.77
N PRO A 76 5.80 4.61 -10.20
CA PRO A 76 4.95 4.44 -11.38
C PRO A 76 3.70 5.31 -11.24
N SER A 77 3.28 5.98 -12.33
CA SER A 77 2.28 7.04 -12.30
C SER A 77 1.06 6.68 -11.43
N PRO A 78 0.67 7.54 -10.49
CA PRO A 78 -0.50 7.29 -9.65
C PRO A 78 -1.73 7.20 -10.55
N GLY A 79 -2.48 6.12 -10.41
CA GLY A 79 -3.78 5.99 -11.06
C GLY A 79 -4.77 7.04 -10.52
N ASN A 80 -6.03 6.98 -10.98
CA ASN A 80 -7.10 7.86 -10.47
C ASN A 80 -7.53 7.56 -9.01
N LEU A 81 -6.76 6.77 -8.28
CA LEU A 81 -7.02 6.32 -6.91
C LEU A 81 -5.78 6.59 -6.07
N THR A 82 -5.95 7.36 -5.01
CA THR A 82 -4.93 7.60 -3.98
C THR A 82 -5.30 6.82 -2.74
N LEU A 83 -4.35 6.06 -2.20
CA LEU A 83 -4.48 5.41 -0.90
C LEU A 83 -3.59 6.12 0.11
N THR A 84 -4.13 6.45 1.28
CA THR A 84 -3.40 7.09 2.38
C THR A 84 -3.58 6.26 3.64
N ALA A 85 -2.49 5.83 4.28
CA ALA A 85 -2.54 5.10 5.54
C ALA A 85 -3.17 5.97 6.64
N LEU A 86 -4.09 5.38 7.39
CA LEU A 86 -4.76 6.05 8.50
C LEU A 86 -3.95 5.95 9.79
N THR A 87 -3.88 7.04 10.55
CA THR A 87 -3.38 7.01 11.93
C THR A 87 -4.35 6.26 12.85
N PRO A 88 -3.91 5.81 14.05
CA PRO A 88 -4.80 5.18 15.02
C PRO A 88 -6.03 6.03 15.38
N GLU A 89 -5.85 7.35 15.48
CA GLU A 89 -6.92 8.29 15.81
C GLU A 89 -7.96 8.35 14.69
N GLN A 90 -7.51 8.48 13.44
CA GLN A 90 -8.40 8.49 12.27
C GLN A 90 -9.14 7.16 12.09
N ARG A 91 -8.55 6.03 12.50
CA ARG A 91 -9.23 4.73 12.47
C ARG A 91 -10.38 4.66 13.46
N ALA A 92 -10.23 5.28 14.63
CA ALA A 92 -11.23 5.26 15.69
C ALA A 92 -12.46 6.13 15.35
N GLU A 93 -12.32 7.12 14.47
CA GLU A 93 -13.42 7.96 14.02
C GLU A 93 -14.44 7.18 13.17
N PRO A 94 -15.76 7.38 13.35
CA PRO A 94 -16.76 6.86 12.43
C PRO A 94 -16.53 7.35 11.00
N PHE A 95 -16.85 6.52 10.00
CA PHE A 95 -16.70 6.89 8.59
C PHE A 95 -17.89 6.48 7.76
N ALA A 96 -18.53 7.48 7.18
CA ALA A 96 -19.62 7.30 6.23
C ALA A 96 -19.13 7.20 4.77
N GLY A 97 -17.94 7.74 4.49
CA GLY A 97 -17.49 8.00 3.11
C GLY A 97 -18.41 8.99 2.39
N TYR A 98 -18.03 9.37 1.17
CA TYR A 98 -18.91 10.14 0.30
C TYR A 98 -18.77 9.75 -1.16
N LEU A 99 -19.76 10.15 -1.94
CA LEU A 99 -19.76 10.14 -3.41
C LEU A 99 -20.41 11.45 -3.84
N GLU A 100 -19.61 12.37 -4.38
CA GLU A 100 -20.05 13.68 -4.83
C GLU A 100 -19.67 13.86 -6.30
N GLY A 101 -20.68 13.78 -7.18
CA GLY A 101 -20.46 13.67 -8.62
C GLY A 101 -19.57 12.45 -8.92
N GLU A 102 -18.40 12.72 -9.50
CA GLU A 102 -17.41 11.69 -9.79
C GLU A 102 -16.44 11.42 -8.63
N HIS A 103 -16.36 12.28 -7.61
CA HIS A 103 -15.39 12.11 -6.53
C HIS A 103 -15.92 11.18 -5.45
N PHE A 104 -15.07 10.30 -4.92
CA PHE A 104 -15.47 9.41 -3.83
C PHE A 104 -14.39 9.26 -2.78
N THR A 105 -14.82 8.89 -1.58
CA THR A 105 -13.95 8.42 -0.50
C THR A 105 -14.44 7.09 0.09
N ARG A 106 -13.52 6.17 0.34
CA ARG A 106 -13.77 4.88 0.99
C ARG A 106 -12.67 4.57 1.99
N ARG A 107 -12.99 3.84 3.05
CA ARG A 107 -11.98 3.16 3.85
C ARG A 107 -11.71 1.80 3.27
N ILE A 108 -10.44 1.44 3.15
CA ILE A 108 -10.03 0.09 2.73
C ILE A 108 -9.10 -0.50 3.78
N GLU A 109 -9.46 -1.69 4.26
CA GLU A 109 -8.63 -2.47 5.16
C GLU A 109 -7.99 -3.61 4.38
N PHE A 110 -6.67 -3.64 4.29
CA PHE A 110 -5.92 -4.70 3.62
C PHE A 110 -5.35 -5.66 4.67
N PHE A 111 -5.72 -6.93 4.56
CA PHE A 111 -5.30 -7.98 5.48
C PHE A 111 -4.19 -8.80 4.82
N PHE A 112 -3.13 -9.08 5.57
CA PHE A 112 -1.99 -9.82 5.08
C PHE A 112 -1.80 -11.13 5.86
N THR A 113 -1.11 -12.07 5.23
CA THR A 113 -0.60 -13.27 5.90
C THR A 113 0.18 -12.87 7.15
N GLY A 114 -0.05 -13.60 8.25
CA GLY A 114 0.54 -13.30 9.57
C GLY A 114 -0.24 -12.29 10.42
N GLY A 115 -1.31 -11.70 9.90
CA GLY A 115 -2.22 -10.85 10.68
C GLY A 115 -1.87 -9.37 10.70
N HIS A 116 -0.94 -8.91 9.87
CA HIS A 116 -0.78 -7.48 9.63
C HIS A 116 -2.04 -6.93 8.92
N VAL A 117 -2.51 -5.76 9.34
CA VAL A 117 -3.64 -5.06 8.73
C VAL A 117 -3.24 -3.62 8.46
N LEU A 118 -3.38 -3.20 7.19
CA LEU A 118 -3.17 -1.82 6.76
C LEU A 118 -4.52 -1.16 6.54
N PHE A 119 -4.79 -0.09 7.29
CA PHE A 119 -6.00 0.72 7.17
C PHE A 119 -5.71 1.94 6.32
N THR A 120 -6.48 2.16 5.26
CA THR A 120 -6.30 3.31 4.37
C THR A 120 -7.58 4.08 4.12
N LEU A 121 -7.43 5.38 3.87
CA LEU A 121 -8.39 6.19 3.15
C LEU A 121 -8.09 6.12 1.66
N ALA A 122 -9.08 5.76 0.88
CA ALA A 122 -9.04 5.73 -0.56
C ALA A 122 -9.82 6.92 -1.12
N GLU A 123 -9.16 7.74 -1.93
CA GLU A 123 -9.73 8.92 -2.57
C GLU A 123 -9.56 8.80 -4.07
N GLY A 124 -10.61 9.05 -4.84
CA GLY A 124 -10.53 8.89 -6.29
C GLY A 124 -11.61 9.61 -7.08
N VAL A 125 -11.45 9.56 -8.40
CA VAL A 125 -12.40 10.13 -9.37
C VAL A 125 -12.94 9.00 -10.23
N ARG A 126 -14.26 8.77 -10.15
CA ARG A 126 -15.05 7.99 -11.09
C ARG A 126 -14.87 8.64 -12.46
N LYS A 127 -14.58 7.86 -13.49
CA LYS A 127 -14.68 8.32 -14.87
C LYS A 127 -15.91 7.62 -15.46
N PRO A 128 -16.57 8.17 -16.48
CA PRO A 128 -17.71 7.52 -17.11
C PRO A 128 -17.38 6.13 -17.72
N ALA A 129 -16.09 5.86 -18.01
CA ALA A 129 -15.59 4.54 -18.40
C ALA A 129 -15.04 3.69 -17.22
N LEU A 130 -15.38 4.06 -15.98
CA LEU A 130 -14.77 3.57 -14.73
C LEU A 130 -15.70 2.66 -13.92
N ALA A 131 -16.87 2.30 -14.46
CA ALA A 131 -17.52 1.07 -14.05
C ALA A 131 -16.50 -0.09 -14.11
N GLU A 132 -15.72 -0.20 -15.18
CA GLU A 132 -14.80 -1.33 -15.39
C GLU A 132 -13.57 -1.44 -14.47
N ARG A 133 -13.14 -0.39 -13.74
CA ARG A 133 -11.82 -0.40 -13.06
C ARG A 133 -11.86 -0.40 -11.53
N LEU A 134 -12.96 0.07 -10.92
CA LEU A 134 -13.25 -0.28 -9.52
C LEU A 134 -13.88 -1.69 -9.41
N MET A 135 -14.56 -2.14 -10.48
CA MET A 135 -15.25 -3.44 -10.58
C MET A 135 -14.34 -4.66 -10.78
N ASN A 136 -13.02 -4.49 -10.85
CA ASN A 136 -12.13 -5.65 -10.84
C ASN A 136 -11.50 -5.79 -9.46
N LEU A 137 -12.36 -5.88 -8.43
CA LEU A 137 -12.01 -6.20 -7.03
C LEU A 137 -10.97 -7.35 -6.96
N THR A 138 -11.11 -8.31 -7.87
CA THR A 138 -10.20 -9.46 -8.03
C THR A 138 -8.84 -9.09 -8.62
N SER A 139 -8.75 -8.09 -9.50
CA SER A 139 -7.50 -7.64 -10.12
C SER A 139 -6.51 -7.02 -9.14
N LEU A 140 -6.96 -6.55 -7.97
CA LEU A 140 -6.07 -6.00 -6.95
C LEU A 140 -5.04 -7.02 -6.49
N PHE A 141 -5.44 -8.28 -6.33
CA PHE A 141 -4.53 -9.39 -6.00
C PHE A 141 -3.54 -9.72 -7.11
N ALA A 142 -3.90 -9.43 -8.37
CA ALA A 142 -3.04 -9.66 -9.53
C ALA A 142 -2.02 -8.54 -9.75
N ARG A 143 -2.10 -7.43 -9.01
CA ARG A 143 -1.12 -6.33 -9.16
C ARG A 143 0.25 -6.78 -8.66
N PRO A 144 1.34 -6.36 -9.32
CA PRO A 144 2.68 -6.61 -8.82
C PRO A 144 2.97 -5.85 -7.53
N ILE A 145 2.37 -4.67 -7.38
CA ILE A 145 2.54 -3.77 -6.26
C ILE A 145 1.32 -2.84 -6.15
N ILE A 146 0.97 -2.46 -4.93
CA ILE A 146 0.04 -1.36 -4.67
C ILE A 146 0.79 -0.31 -3.85
N THR A 147 0.65 0.96 -4.20
CA THR A 147 1.31 2.08 -3.52
C THR A 147 0.30 2.84 -2.66
N TYR A 148 0.77 3.36 -1.53
CA TYR A 148 0.00 4.23 -0.64
C TYR A 148 0.90 5.31 -0.04
N ARG A 149 0.29 6.36 0.49
CA ARG A 149 0.95 7.44 1.22
C ARG A 149 0.95 7.13 2.71
N LEU A 150 2.05 7.46 3.39
CA LEU A 150 2.11 7.37 4.85
C LEU A 150 1.51 8.63 5.48
N ALA A 151 0.85 8.51 6.63
CA ALA A 151 0.24 9.64 7.34
C ALA A 151 1.28 10.71 7.74
N GLN A 152 2.48 10.24 8.11
CA GLN A 152 3.63 11.05 8.51
C GLN A 152 4.49 11.56 7.33
N GLY A 153 4.09 11.28 6.10
CA GLY A 153 4.87 11.59 4.89
C GLY A 153 5.76 10.44 4.42
N GLY A 154 6.02 10.43 3.11
CA GLY A 154 6.65 9.32 2.42
C GLY A 154 5.64 8.36 1.81
N ILE A 155 6.08 7.14 1.51
CA ILE A 155 5.31 6.16 0.74
C ILE A 155 5.37 4.78 1.37
N GLY A 156 4.34 3.99 1.09
CA GLY A 156 4.30 2.57 1.35
C GLY A 156 4.06 1.77 0.09
N LEU A 157 4.69 0.61 0.04
CA LEU A 157 4.58 -0.38 -1.01
C LEU A 157 4.03 -1.64 -0.38
N MET A 158 2.85 -2.07 -0.81
CA MET A 158 2.18 -3.27 -0.29
C MET A 158 2.27 -4.39 -1.32
N ASN A 159 2.55 -5.60 -0.83
CA ASN A 159 2.67 -6.81 -1.63
C ASN A 159 1.30 -7.49 -1.78
N PRO A 160 0.67 -7.47 -2.97
CA PRO A 160 -0.64 -8.07 -3.16
C PRO A 160 -0.62 -9.61 -3.05
N GLN A 161 0.53 -10.25 -3.30
CA GLN A 161 0.69 -11.70 -3.15
C GLN A 161 0.72 -12.15 -1.68
N ALA A 162 1.02 -11.24 -0.76
CA ALA A 162 0.94 -11.48 0.68
C ALA A 162 -0.43 -11.13 1.28
N MET A 163 -1.34 -10.54 0.48
CA MET A 163 -2.67 -10.13 0.91
C MET A 163 -3.63 -11.32 0.92
N THR A 164 -4.43 -11.44 1.97
CA THR A 164 -5.42 -12.52 2.12
C THR A 164 -6.83 -12.06 1.80
N ARG A 165 -7.16 -10.81 2.13
CA ARG A 165 -8.45 -10.18 1.82
C ARG A 165 -8.33 -8.66 1.96
N PHE A 166 -9.34 -7.96 1.47
CA PHE A 166 -9.55 -6.55 1.81
C PHE A 166 -11.03 -6.27 2.07
N VAL A 167 -11.31 -5.23 2.85
CA VAL A 167 -12.68 -4.76 3.17
C VAL A 167 -12.82 -3.32 2.72
N ILE A 168 -13.93 -2.99 2.07
CA ILE A 168 -14.24 -1.62 1.62
C ILE A 168 -15.45 -1.12 2.39
N THR A 169 -15.32 0.04 3.02
CA THR A 169 -16.40 0.69 3.79
C THR A 169 -16.61 2.14 3.31
N PRO A 170 -17.85 2.57 3.00
CA PRO A 170 -19.04 1.73 2.81
C PRO A 170 -18.87 0.75 1.63
N GLY A 171 -19.67 -0.33 1.65
CA GLY A 171 -19.66 -1.36 0.61
C GLY A 171 -19.86 -0.81 -0.80
N VAL A 172 -19.38 -1.55 -1.80
CA VAL A 172 -19.54 -1.18 -3.21
C VAL A 172 -20.98 -1.45 -3.63
N PRO A 173 -21.72 -0.47 -4.20
CA PRO A 173 -23.12 -0.65 -4.55
C PRO A 173 -23.34 -1.59 -5.75
N ASP A 174 -22.44 -1.54 -6.73
CA ASP A 174 -22.52 -2.32 -7.96
C ASP A 174 -21.55 -3.51 -7.89
N LEU A 175 -22.02 -4.64 -7.33
CA LEU A 175 -21.22 -5.86 -7.20
C LEU A 175 -21.23 -6.70 -8.49
N PRO A 176 -20.20 -7.53 -8.75
CA PRO A 176 -20.21 -8.52 -9.82
C PRO A 176 -21.44 -9.43 -9.76
N ARG A 177 -21.90 -9.91 -10.92
CA ARG A 177 -23.14 -10.71 -11.04
C ARG A 177 -23.11 -12.01 -10.23
N ASP A 178 -21.93 -12.59 -10.05
CA ASP A 178 -21.70 -13.83 -9.32
C ASP A 178 -21.39 -13.61 -7.83
N ALA A 179 -21.39 -12.35 -7.35
CA ALA A 179 -21.20 -12.04 -5.95
C ALA A 179 -22.38 -12.51 -5.10
N TRP A 180 -22.09 -12.96 -3.88
CA TRP A 180 -23.11 -13.30 -2.89
C TRP A 180 -23.41 -12.09 -2.01
N LEU A 181 -24.68 -11.89 -1.69
CA LEU A 181 -25.14 -10.83 -0.81
C LEU A 181 -25.45 -11.40 0.58
N ALA A 182 -24.76 -10.91 1.59
CA ALA A 182 -24.97 -11.26 2.98
C ALA A 182 -24.49 -10.13 3.89
N ASP A 183 -25.17 -9.96 5.03
CA ASP A 183 -24.73 -9.05 6.09
C ASP A 183 -23.70 -9.74 7.00
N ALA A 184 -22.77 -8.94 7.52
CA ALA A 184 -21.89 -9.40 8.59
C ALA A 184 -22.69 -9.54 9.91
N ALA A 185 -22.42 -10.60 10.67
CA ALA A 185 -23.03 -10.86 11.97
C ALA A 185 -22.39 -10.02 13.09
#